data_AF-A0A3N9PE92-F1
#
_entry.id   AF-A0A3N9PE92-F1
#
_cell.length_a   1.000
_cell.length_b   1.000
_cell.length_c   1.000
_cell.angle_alpha   90.00
_cell.angle_beta   90.00
_cell.angle_gamma   90.00
#
_symmetry.space_group_name_H-M   'P 1'
#
loop_
_entity.id
_entity.type
_entity.pdbx_description
1 polymer ?
#
loop_
_entity_poly.entity_id
_entity_poly.type
_entity_poly.pdbx_seq_one_letter_code
_entity_poly.pdbx_strand_id
1 'polypeptide(L)'
;MSIWKRIGNLFAKDEPPRKEKSMLQLAPGDICEVSLVTYEVTGRVSNFGRNAALLTLRDGTALAYLHIEQREELRYVLYKAIDGRLDSLAEIPATMELDDNVYYLEEEYEGHVSVAGQTPFMNAGDQHVWQYQSDDGRLLRIEWQNGRFMLYEGEKIIPGDVRVIRAS
;
A
#
# COMPACT_ATOMS: atom_id res chain seq x y z
N MET A 1 6.18 5.13 54.67
CA MET A 1 5.69 4.52 53.41
C MET A 1 5.11 3.15 53.72
N SER A 2 3.81 2.96 53.48
CA SER A 2 3.04 1.82 54.01
C SER A 2 3.21 0.55 53.16
N ILE A 3 3.46 -0.58 53.83
CA ILE A 3 3.65 -1.93 53.26
C ILE A 3 2.46 -2.35 52.39
N TRP A 4 1.27 -1.81 52.67
CA TRP A 4 0.03 -2.04 51.92
C TRP A 4 0.08 -1.55 50.47
N LYS A 5 0.84 -0.48 50.16
CA LYS A 5 1.05 -0.03 48.76
C LYS A 5 1.93 -0.99 47.96
N ARG A 6 2.76 -1.81 48.61
CA ARG A 6 3.62 -2.79 47.93
C ARG A 6 2.85 -4.05 47.52
N ILE A 7 1.80 -4.42 48.24
CA ILE A 7 1.01 -5.63 47.95
C ILE A 7 0.02 -5.39 46.80
N GLY A 8 -0.53 -4.18 46.68
CA GLY A 8 -1.44 -3.83 45.57
C GLY A 8 -0.81 -3.87 44.18
N ASN A 9 0.49 -3.56 44.06
CA ASN A 9 1.22 -3.60 42.78
C ASN A 9 1.56 -5.01 42.30
N LEU A 10 1.38 -6.06 43.13
CA LEU A 10 1.56 -7.46 42.70
C LEU A 10 0.33 -8.03 41.99
N PHE A 11 -0.80 -7.33 42.06
CA PHE A 11 -2.07 -7.69 41.39
C PHE A 11 -2.41 -6.78 40.21
N ALA A 12 -1.52 -5.85 39.84
CA ALA A 12 -1.66 -5.12 38.59
C ALA A 12 -1.50 -6.13 37.45
N LYS A 13 -2.60 -6.43 36.75
CA LYS A 13 -2.53 -7.16 35.48
C LYS A 13 -1.58 -6.40 34.58
N ASP A 14 -0.54 -7.08 34.10
CA ASP A 14 0.31 -6.55 33.03
C ASP A 14 -0.60 -5.99 31.93
N GLU A 15 -0.31 -4.76 31.52
CA GLU A 15 -1.03 -4.10 30.45
C GLU A 15 -1.00 -5.05 29.24
N PRO A 16 -2.16 -5.38 28.63
CA PRO A 16 -2.20 -6.37 27.57
C PRO A 16 -1.18 -5.97 26.49
N PRO A 17 -0.34 -6.90 26.01
CA PRO A 17 0.69 -6.58 25.05
C PRO A 17 0.04 -5.86 23.86
N ARG A 18 0.59 -4.69 23.50
CA ARG A 18 0.05 -3.91 22.38
C ARG A 18 0.01 -4.81 21.15
N LYS A 19 -1.20 -4.99 20.60
CA LYS A 19 -1.39 -5.78 19.39
C LYS A 19 -0.53 -5.18 18.29
N GLU A 20 0.37 -5.97 17.73
CA GLU A 20 1.21 -5.54 16.61
C GLU A 20 0.31 -5.12 15.44
N LYS A 21 0.55 -3.92 14.91
CA LYS A 21 -0.17 -3.46 13.71
C LYS A 21 0.19 -4.37 12.55
N SER A 22 -0.79 -4.73 11.73
CA SER A 22 -0.52 -5.35 10.43
C SER A 22 -0.05 -4.30 9.42
N MET A 23 0.54 -4.76 8.31
CA MET A 23 0.90 -3.87 7.18
C MET A 23 -0.32 -3.06 6.69
N LEU A 24 -1.51 -3.67 6.68
CA LEU A 24 -2.77 -3.00 6.34
C LEU A 24 -3.14 -1.86 7.30
N GLN A 25 -2.54 -1.76 8.48
CA GLN A 25 -2.87 -0.75 9.48
C GLN A 25 -1.82 0.35 9.60
N LEU A 26 -0.74 0.27 8.81
CA LEU A 26 0.31 1.29 8.84
C LEU A 26 -0.19 2.64 8.37
N ALA A 27 0.27 3.69 9.03
CA ALA A 27 -0.08 5.07 8.76
C ALA A 27 1.20 5.92 8.57
N PRO A 28 1.07 7.17 8.07
CA PRO A 28 2.21 8.06 7.95
C PRO A 28 3.01 8.20 9.26
N GLY A 29 4.34 8.06 9.19
CA GLY A 29 5.27 8.08 10.33
C GLY A 29 5.65 6.69 10.87
N ASP A 30 4.93 5.64 10.47
CA ASP A 30 5.29 4.25 10.75
C ASP A 30 6.48 3.81 9.86
N ILE A 31 7.20 2.77 10.28
CA ILE A 31 8.35 2.21 9.56
C ILE A 31 8.07 0.74 9.26
N CYS A 32 8.29 0.35 8.01
CA CYS A 32 8.21 -1.04 7.58
C CYS A 32 9.44 -1.44 6.76
N GLU A 33 9.60 -2.74 6.58
CA GLU A 33 10.58 -3.34 5.71
C GLU A 33 9.85 -4.12 4.63
N VAL A 34 10.30 -3.97 3.39
CA VAL A 34 9.81 -4.71 2.21
C VAL A 34 11.03 -5.16 1.44
N SER A 35 11.17 -6.46 1.22
CA SER A 35 12.30 -7.05 0.48
C SER A 35 13.67 -6.56 0.98
N LEU A 36 13.84 -6.58 2.32
CA LEU A 36 15.06 -6.14 3.03
C LEU A 36 15.39 -4.64 2.94
N VAL A 37 14.51 -3.81 2.38
CA VAL A 37 14.65 -2.35 2.37
C VAL A 37 13.73 -1.76 3.43
N THR A 38 14.28 -0.88 4.27
CA THR A 38 13.51 -0.18 5.32
C THR A 38 12.97 1.13 4.79
N TYR A 39 11.66 1.33 4.94
CA TYR A 39 10.95 2.50 4.46
C TYR A 39 10.25 3.24 5.59
N GLU A 40 10.19 4.56 5.48
CA GLU A 40 9.20 5.38 6.17
C GLU A 40 7.89 5.37 5.37
N VAL A 41 6.77 5.13 6.03
CA VAL A 41 5.44 5.35 5.44
C VAL A 41 5.18 6.86 5.46
N THR A 42 5.10 7.49 4.30
CA THR A 42 4.83 8.94 4.21
C THR A 42 3.38 9.23 3.86
N GLY A 43 2.68 8.25 3.31
CA GLY A 43 1.30 8.40 2.87
C GLY A 43 0.56 7.09 2.76
N ARG A 44 -0.76 7.17 2.72
CA ARG A 44 -1.66 6.03 2.61
C ARG A 44 -2.94 6.40 1.86
N VAL A 45 -3.31 5.57 0.91
CA VAL A 45 -4.65 5.52 0.31
C VAL A 45 -5.33 4.26 0.78
N SER A 46 -6.58 4.34 1.28
CA SER A 46 -7.33 3.17 1.75
C SER A 46 -8.61 3.00 0.96
N ASN A 47 -8.86 1.77 0.51
CA ASN A 47 -10.13 1.34 -0.08
C ASN A 47 -10.77 0.32 0.86
N PHE A 48 -11.69 0.79 1.71
CA PHE A 48 -12.34 -0.05 2.71
C PHE A 48 -13.27 -1.10 2.09
N GLY A 49 -13.88 -0.79 0.93
CA GLY A 49 -14.74 -1.73 0.20
C GLY A 49 -14.00 -2.98 -0.28
N ARG A 50 -12.68 -2.88 -0.45
CA ARG A 50 -11.81 -3.99 -0.89
C ARG A 50 -10.86 -4.50 0.19
N ASN A 51 -10.94 -3.94 1.41
CA ASN A 51 -9.96 -4.20 2.47
C ASN A 51 -8.51 -4.07 1.96
N ALA A 52 -8.25 -2.94 1.28
CA ALA A 52 -6.99 -2.68 0.59
C ALA A 52 -6.39 -1.32 0.98
N ALA A 53 -5.06 -1.22 0.88
CA ALA A 53 -4.32 0.01 1.09
C ALA A 53 -3.16 0.13 0.10
N LEU A 54 -2.89 1.35 -0.37
CA LEU A 54 -1.66 1.70 -1.07
C LEU A 54 -0.83 2.61 -0.16
N LEU A 55 0.29 2.10 0.34
CA LEU A 55 1.23 2.88 1.15
C LEU A 55 2.21 3.60 0.22
N THR A 56 2.43 4.88 0.46
CA THR A 56 3.57 5.61 -0.11
C THR A 56 4.76 5.43 0.82
N LEU A 57 5.80 4.80 0.32
CA LEU A 57 7.01 4.42 1.03
C LEU A 57 8.17 5.31 0.58
N ARG A 58 9.01 5.75 1.52
CA ARG A 58 10.20 6.55 1.25
C ARG A 58 11.45 5.90 1.83
N ASP A 59 12.48 5.81 0.99
CA ASP A 59 13.86 5.52 1.36
C ASP A 59 14.75 6.63 0.79
N GLY A 60 15.18 7.56 1.64
CA GLY A 60 15.88 8.76 1.21
C GLY A 60 15.06 9.58 0.19
N THR A 61 15.53 9.64 -1.05
CA THR A 61 14.84 10.30 -2.17
C THR A 61 14.00 9.35 -3.01
N ALA A 62 14.13 8.04 -2.83
CA ALA A 62 13.38 7.05 -3.57
C ALA A 62 11.98 6.89 -3.00
N LEU A 63 10.99 6.79 -3.90
CA LEU A 63 9.62 6.46 -3.55
C LEU A 63 9.27 5.07 -4.09
N ALA A 64 8.50 4.33 -3.31
CA ALA A 64 7.86 3.10 -3.71
C ALA A 64 6.42 3.09 -3.21
N TYR A 65 5.58 2.24 -3.80
CA TYR A 65 4.17 2.15 -3.47
C TYR A 65 3.81 0.70 -3.17
N LEU A 66 3.53 0.40 -1.90
CA LEU A 66 3.16 -0.95 -1.50
C LEU A 66 1.64 -1.07 -1.52
N HIS A 67 1.13 -1.83 -2.48
CA HIS A 67 -0.27 -2.23 -2.50
C HIS A 67 -0.44 -3.47 -1.61
N ILE A 68 -1.39 -3.39 -0.69
CA ILE A 68 -1.73 -4.44 0.25
C ILE A 68 -3.22 -4.70 0.11
N GLU A 69 -3.60 -5.94 -0.10
CA GLU A 69 -5.01 -6.31 -0.21
C GLU A 69 -5.26 -7.64 0.49
N GLN A 70 -6.32 -7.68 1.31
CA GLN A 70 -6.76 -8.90 1.98
C GLN A 70 -8.15 -9.27 1.49
N ARG A 71 -8.18 -10.26 0.60
CA ARG A 71 -9.40 -10.99 0.21
C ARG A 71 -9.34 -12.39 0.84
N GLU A 72 -9.36 -13.43 0.03
CA GLU A 72 -9.10 -14.82 0.47
C GLU A 72 -7.67 -14.97 1.02
N GLU A 73 -6.71 -14.30 0.39
CA GLU A 73 -5.30 -14.27 0.78
C GLU A 73 -4.83 -12.83 1.00
N LEU A 74 -3.78 -12.68 1.80
CA LEU A 74 -3.07 -11.42 1.98
C LEU A 74 -2.02 -11.27 0.88
N ARG A 75 -2.18 -10.25 0.04
CA ARG A 75 -1.31 -10.00 -1.11
C ARG A 75 -0.57 -8.69 -0.97
N TYR A 76 0.68 -8.71 -1.43
CA TYR A 76 1.58 -7.58 -1.47
C TYR A 76 2.12 -7.38 -2.87
N VAL A 77 2.10 -6.15 -3.36
CA VAL A 77 2.74 -5.75 -4.61
C VAL A 77 3.51 -4.47 -4.37
N LEU A 78 4.80 -4.47 -4.68
CA LEU A 78 5.64 -3.29 -4.59
C LEU A 78 5.76 -2.66 -5.97
N TYR A 79 5.38 -1.40 -6.05
CA TYR A 79 5.33 -0.62 -7.27
C TYR A 79 6.33 0.54 -7.24
N LYS A 80 6.77 0.96 -8.41
CA LYS A 80 7.47 2.22 -8.67
C LYS A 80 6.66 3.01 -9.69
N ALA A 81 6.58 4.33 -9.49
CA ALA A 81 5.94 5.19 -10.48
C ALA A 81 6.79 5.19 -11.76
N ILE A 82 6.11 5.11 -12.90
CA ILE A 82 6.70 5.25 -14.22
C ILE A 82 6.11 6.47 -14.91
N ASP A 83 6.90 7.08 -15.78
CA ASP A 83 6.41 8.16 -16.61
C ASP A 83 5.57 7.58 -17.74
N GLY A 84 4.29 7.95 -17.74
CA GLY A 84 3.38 7.59 -18.82
C GLY A 84 2.32 8.66 -18.97
N ARG A 85 1.83 8.81 -20.19
CA ARG A 85 0.77 9.77 -20.53
C ARG A 85 -0.42 9.00 -21.06
N LEU A 86 -1.54 9.16 -20.39
CA LEU A 86 -2.86 8.74 -20.84
C LEU A 86 -3.70 10.01 -20.89
N ASP A 87 -4.34 10.27 -22.02
CA ASP A 87 -5.08 11.51 -22.22
C ASP A 87 -6.56 11.33 -21.86
N SER A 88 -7.06 10.09 -21.84
CA SER A 88 -8.46 9.77 -21.55
C SER A 88 -8.66 8.41 -20.88
N LEU A 89 -9.73 8.28 -20.08
CA LEU A 89 -10.21 7.00 -19.53
C LEU A 89 -10.62 6.01 -20.62
N ALA A 90 -11.17 6.51 -21.74
CA ALA A 90 -11.59 5.67 -22.86
C ALA A 90 -10.42 5.07 -23.66
N GLU A 91 -9.19 5.52 -23.36
CA GLU A 91 -7.98 5.04 -24.02
C GLU A 91 -7.32 3.88 -23.29
N ILE A 92 -7.83 3.46 -22.13
CA ILE A 92 -7.24 2.36 -21.37
C ILE A 92 -7.61 1.03 -22.03
N PRO A 93 -6.64 0.37 -22.70
CA PRO A 93 -6.94 -0.81 -23.51
C PRO A 93 -6.87 -2.08 -22.64
N ALA A 94 -7.44 -3.18 -23.13
CA ALA A 94 -7.32 -4.50 -22.49
C ALA A 94 -5.89 -5.08 -22.57
N THR A 95 -5.04 -4.53 -23.44
CA THR A 95 -3.65 -4.96 -23.65
C THR A 95 -2.76 -3.74 -23.81
N MET A 96 -1.64 -3.69 -23.10
CA MET A 96 -0.66 -2.61 -23.15
C MET A 96 0.72 -3.13 -23.50
N GLU A 97 1.46 -2.35 -24.28
CA GLU A 97 2.87 -2.62 -24.59
C GLU A 97 3.75 -1.58 -23.88
N LEU A 98 4.72 -2.05 -23.10
CA LEU A 98 5.67 -1.20 -22.38
C LEU A 98 7.02 -1.91 -22.32
N ASP A 99 8.09 -1.25 -22.76
CA ASP A 99 9.47 -1.74 -22.72
C ASP A 99 9.61 -3.19 -23.24
N ASP A 100 9.05 -3.44 -24.44
CA ASP A 100 8.99 -4.75 -25.11
C ASP A 100 8.22 -5.85 -24.36
N ASN A 101 7.50 -5.51 -23.28
CA ASN A 101 6.60 -6.42 -22.57
C ASN A 101 5.15 -6.14 -22.92
N VAL A 102 4.38 -7.21 -23.09
CA VAL A 102 2.93 -7.15 -23.28
C VAL A 102 2.26 -7.44 -21.95
N TYR A 103 1.36 -6.55 -21.56
CA TYR A 103 0.57 -6.59 -20.33
C TYR A 103 -0.90 -6.80 -20.67
N TYR A 104 -1.55 -7.72 -19.97
CA TYR A 104 -2.96 -8.06 -20.15
C TYR A 104 -3.77 -7.60 -18.94
N LEU A 105 -4.94 -6.99 -19.19
CA LEU A 105 -5.82 -6.48 -18.14
C LEU A 105 -6.39 -7.66 -17.34
N GLU A 106 -6.07 -7.70 -16.05
CA GLU A 106 -6.54 -8.72 -15.11
C GLU A 106 -7.75 -8.22 -14.31
N GLU A 107 -7.70 -6.95 -13.89
CA GLU A 107 -8.76 -6.39 -13.05
C GLU A 107 -8.95 -4.89 -13.31
N GLU A 108 -10.21 -4.48 -13.38
CA GLU A 108 -10.64 -3.09 -13.40
C GLU A 108 -11.68 -2.88 -12.30
N TYR A 109 -11.54 -1.79 -11.54
CA TYR A 109 -12.56 -1.40 -10.58
C TYR A 109 -12.55 0.09 -10.27
N GLU A 110 -13.68 0.56 -9.73
CA GLU A 110 -13.82 1.86 -9.10
C GLU A 110 -14.07 1.66 -7.60
N GLY A 111 -13.59 2.60 -6.78
CA GLY A 111 -13.94 2.63 -5.38
C GLY A 111 -13.65 3.96 -4.71
N HIS A 112 -14.44 4.26 -3.69
CA HIS A 112 -14.23 5.43 -2.86
C HIS A 112 -13.03 5.20 -1.91
N VAL A 113 -12.08 6.12 -1.92
CA VAL A 113 -10.84 6.02 -1.14
C VAL A 113 -10.67 7.17 -0.15
N SER A 114 -10.06 6.87 0.99
CA SER A 114 -9.58 7.87 1.94
C SER A 114 -8.07 8.04 1.83
N VAL A 115 -7.58 9.26 2.01
CA VAL A 115 -6.16 9.61 1.89
C VAL A 115 -5.63 10.15 3.23
N ALA A 116 -4.40 9.76 3.58
CA ALA A 116 -3.64 10.33 4.69
C ALA A 116 -2.17 10.55 4.29
N GLY A 117 -1.58 11.65 4.75
CA GLY A 117 -0.16 11.97 4.49
C GLY A 117 0.13 12.36 3.04
N GLN A 118 1.36 12.10 2.60
CA GLN A 118 1.86 12.42 1.26
C GLN A 118 1.63 11.24 0.31
N THR A 119 0.62 11.33 -0.55
CA THR A 119 0.35 10.33 -1.59
C THR A 119 0.28 10.97 -2.98
N PRO A 120 0.25 10.19 -4.07
CA PRO A 120 0.09 10.73 -5.42
C PRO A 120 -1.21 11.54 -5.62
N PHE A 121 -2.27 11.19 -4.89
CA PHE A 121 -3.55 11.88 -4.91
C PHE A 121 -3.82 12.57 -3.57
N MET A 122 -4.03 13.88 -3.56
CA MET A 122 -4.12 14.64 -2.31
C MET A 122 -5.51 14.60 -1.65
N ASN A 123 -6.54 14.17 -2.38
CA ASN A 123 -7.93 14.24 -1.93
C ASN A 123 -8.53 12.84 -1.82
N ALA A 124 -9.40 12.65 -0.83
CA ALA A 124 -10.34 11.53 -0.83
C ALA A 124 -11.32 11.65 -2.00
N GLY A 125 -11.93 10.54 -2.40
CA GLY A 125 -12.89 10.52 -3.51
C GLY A 125 -12.89 9.20 -4.24
N ASP A 126 -13.53 9.19 -5.39
CA ASP A 126 -13.63 7.99 -6.23
C ASP A 126 -12.34 7.83 -7.04
N GLN A 127 -11.77 6.63 -6.97
CA GLN A 127 -10.56 6.23 -7.67
C GLN A 127 -10.89 5.06 -8.60
N HIS A 128 -10.47 5.18 -9.85
CA HIS A 128 -10.50 4.08 -10.82
C HIS A 128 -9.12 3.46 -10.91
N VAL A 129 -9.08 2.13 -10.98
CA VAL A 129 -7.85 1.34 -10.98
C VAL A 129 -7.94 0.26 -12.05
N TRP A 130 -6.89 0.15 -12.85
CA TRP A 130 -6.65 -0.95 -13.77
C TRP A 130 -5.37 -1.67 -13.37
N GLN A 131 -5.43 -2.98 -13.31
CA GLN A 131 -4.30 -3.85 -12.98
C GLN A 131 -4.06 -4.82 -14.13
N TYR A 132 -2.82 -4.86 -14.56
CA TYR A 132 -2.36 -5.70 -15.65
C TYR A 132 -1.25 -6.61 -15.18
N GLN A 133 -1.10 -7.73 -15.86
CA GLN A 133 -0.01 -8.67 -15.68
C GLN A 133 0.56 -9.06 -17.05
N SER A 134 1.88 -9.14 -17.14
CA SER A 134 2.58 -9.72 -18.29
C SER A 134 2.81 -11.22 -18.12
N ASP A 135 3.18 -11.88 -19.21
CA ASP A 135 3.49 -13.32 -19.21
C ASP A 135 4.69 -13.68 -18.31
N ASP A 136 5.65 -12.77 -18.13
CA ASP A 136 6.81 -12.94 -17.25
C ASP A 136 6.53 -12.57 -15.78
N GLY A 137 5.29 -12.16 -15.46
CA GLY A 137 4.82 -11.92 -14.10
C GLY A 137 5.04 -10.50 -13.57
N ARG A 138 5.51 -9.57 -14.41
CA ARG A 138 5.52 -8.13 -14.06
C ARG A 138 4.10 -7.61 -13.97
N LEU A 139 3.93 -6.58 -13.15
CA LEU A 139 2.65 -5.95 -12.92
C LEU A 139 2.69 -4.51 -13.36
N LEU A 140 1.58 -4.08 -13.94
CA LEU A 140 1.37 -2.69 -14.32
C LEU A 140 0.04 -2.23 -13.74
N ARG A 141 0.07 -1.10 -13.06
CA ARG A 141 -1.09 -0.51 -12.42
C ARG A 141 -1.30 0.89 -12.95
N ILE A 142 -2.53 1.20 -13.32
CA ILE A 142 -2.97 2.54 -13.67
C ILE A 142 -3.99 2.97 -12.64
N GLU A 143 -3.85 4.18 -12.13
CA GLU A 143 -4.83 4.81 -11.25
C GLU A 143 -5.27 6.13 -11.86
N TRP A 144 -6.58 6.40 -11.79
CA TRP A 144 -7.14 7.68 -12.15
C TRP A 144 -7.99 8.22 -11.01
N GLN A 145 -7.80 9.51 -10.71
CA GLN A 145 -8.65 10.24 -9.78
C GLN A 145 -8.64 11.73 -10.13
N ASN A 146 -9.82 12.34 -10.21
CA ASN A 146 -10.00 13.78 -10.42
C ASN A 146 -9.19 14.35 -11.60
N GLY A 147 -9.17 13.65 -12.73
CA GLY A 147 -8.48 14.10 -13.96
C GLY A 147 -6.97 13.86 -13.97
N ARG A 148 -6.41 13.16 -12.98
CA ARG A 148 -4.99 12.82 -12.94
C ARG A 148 -4.79 11.32 -13.05
N PHE A 149 -3.85 10.92 -13.91
CA PHE A 149 -3.34 9.56 -13.98
C PHE A 149 -2.07 9.38 -13.16
N MET A 150 -1.89 8.18 -12.64
CA MET A 150 -0.63 7.65 -12.13
C MET A 150 -0.43 6.26 -12.70
N LEU A 151 0.78 5.99 -13.17
CA LEU A 151 1.17 4.70 -13.73
C LEU A 151 2.29 4.11 -12.89
N TYR A 152 2.25 2.81 -12.70
CA TYR A 152 3.23 2.11 -11.89
C TYR A 152 3.60 0.76 -12.49
N GLU A 153 4.89 0.44 -12.50
CA GLU A 153 5.38 -0.92 -12.74
C GLU A 153 5.76 -1.55 -11.39
N GLY A 154 5.52 -2.85 -11.21
CA GLY A 154 5.78 -3.52 -9.95
C GLY A 154 5.87 -5.03 -10.03
N GLU A 155 6.07 -5.62 -8.87
CA GLU A 155 6.27 -7.05 -8.69
C GLU A 155 5.58 -7.56 -7.42
N LYS A 156 5.15 -8.82 -7.43
CA LYS A 156 4.55 -9.48 -6.27
C LYS A 156 5.60 -9.69 -5.19
N ILE A 157 5.27 -9.32 -3.95
CA ILE A 157 6.13 -9.56 -2.80
C ILE A 157 5.53 -10.69 -1.96
N ILE A 158 6.39 -11.61 -1.51
CA ILE A 158 5.94 -12.68 -0.63
C ILE A 158 5.67 -12.12 0.78
N PRO A 159 4.65 -12.62 1.50
CA PRO A 159 4.35 -12.14 2.85
C PRO A 159 5.51 -12.28 3.86
N GLY A 160 6.45 -13.20 3.63
CA GLY A 160 7.64 -13.37 4.47
C GLY A 160 8.66 -12.23 4.35
N ASP A 161 8.61 -11.46 3.27
CA ASP A 161 9.55 -10.37 2.97
C ASP A 161 9.01 -9.00 3.39
N VAL A 162 7.88 -8.96 4.09
CA VAL A 162 7.29 -7.73 4.62
C VAL A 162 7.22 -7.78 6.14
N ARG A 163 7.64 -6.67 6.78
CA ARG A 163 7.69 -6.59 8.23
C ARG A 163 7.39 -5.19 8.73
N VAL A 164 6.62 -5.10 9.82
CA VAL A 164 6.47 -3.86 10.56
C VAL A 164 7.66 -3.69 11.49
N ILE A 165 8.38 -2.57 11.38
CA ILE A 165 9.55 -2.27 12.20
C ILE A 165 9.16 -1.37 13.36
N ARG A 166 8.35 -0.34 13.09
CA ARG A 166 7.84 0.59 14.11
C ARG A 166 6.43 1.04 13.74
N ALA A 167 5.51 0.89 14.68
CA ALA A 167 4.15 1.39 14.57
C ALA A 167 3.86 2.32 15.75
N SER A 168 3.39 3.53 15.44
CA SER A 168 3.02 4.59 16.41
C SER A 168 1.63 4.41 17.02
#